data_AF-A0A8J6FPG6-F1
#
_entry.id   AF-A0A8J6FPG6-F1
#
_cell.length_a   1.000
_cell.length_b   1.000
_cell.length_c   1.000
_cell.angle_alpha   90.00
_cell.angle_beta   90.00
_cell.angle_gamma   90.00
#
_symmetry.space_group_name_H-M   'P 1'
#
loop_
_entity.id
_entity.type
_entity.pdbx_description
1 polymer ?
#
loop_
_entity_poly.entity_id
_entity_poly.type
_entity_poly.pdbx_seq_one_letter_code
_entity_poly.pdbx_strand_id
1 'polypeptide(L)'
;MYVLVLQDIEKGDVENHIPFSLPKGREVFSTFPDILFLPEILFGIIMWSILCATPFALTLYIHGFVLAVCCFCFLGTLAIMVVYTVGAHKNSNVWTHLDVYYHFIAAALYISAGSINAIGTQILKYQNSQYNELNQTATVLAFYIAILYAVHAVFSLKRKVQEWPSVVRFQREQ
;
A
#
# COMPACT_ATOMS: atom_id res chain seq x y z
N MET A 1 -55.78 14.36 29.41
CA MET A 1 -55.04 15.09 28.36
C MET A 1 -53.52 15.04 28.59
N TYR A 2 -53.02 15.18 29.82
CA TYR A 2 -51.58 15.08 30.12
C TYR A 2 -50.94 13.70 29.92
N VAL A 3 -51.68 12.60 30.12
CA VAL A 3 -51.13 11.23 29.99
C VAL A 3 -50.86 10.84 28.52
N LEU A 4 -51.64 11.39 27.58
CA LEU A 4 -51.44 11.12 26.14
C LEU A 4 -50.24 11.87 25.57
N VAL A 5 -49.94 13.07 26.10
CA VAL A 5 -48.76 13.86 25.68
C VAL A 5 -47.46 13.21 26.13
N LEU A 6 -47.44 12.52 27.28
CA LEU A 6 -46.23 11.83 27.75
C LEU A 6 -45.96 10.51 27.01
N GLN A 7 -47.00 9.81 26.53
CA GLN A 7 -46.83 8.63 25.67
C GLN A 7 -46.31 8.98 24.27
N ASP A 8 -46.64 10.17 23.75
CA ASP A 8 -46.12 10.65 22.46
C ASP A 8 -44.67 11.14 22.57
N ILE A 9 -44.24 11.68 23.73
CA ILE A 9 -42.83 12.07 23.96
C ILE A 9 -41.95 10.83 24.15
N GLU A 10 -42.42 9.80 24.86
CA GLU A 10 -41.67 8.53 25.00
C GLU A 10 -41.60 7.76 23.67
N LYS A 11 -42.65 7.80 22.83
CA LYS A 11 -42.59 7.23 21.48
C LYS A 11 -41.72 8.05 20.51
N GLY A 12 -41.65 9.36 20.67
CA GLY A 12 -40.84 10.26 19.83
C GLY A 12 -39.32 10.17 20.07
N ASP A 13 -38.89 9.64 21.23
CA ASP A 13 -37.47 9.49 21.57
C ASP A 13 -36.91 8.10 21.23
N VAL A 14 -37.77 7.09 21.05
CA VAL A 14 -37.35 5.72 20.71
C VAL A 14 -37.08 5.55 19.20
N GLU A 15 -37.64 6.41 18.35
CA GLU A 15 -37.44 6.34 16.88
C GLU A 15 -36.21 7.14 16.38
N ASN A 16 -35.51 7.86 17.27
CA ASN A 16 -34.31 8.66 16.94
C ASN A 16 -32.98 8.03 17.35
N HIS A 17 -32.96 6.76 17.76
CA HIS A 17 -31.76 5.94 17.66
C HIS A 17 -31.68 5.32 16.27
N ILE A 18 -31.63 6.17 15.25
CA ILE A 18 -30.84 5.84 14.07
C ILE A 18 -29.42 5.72 14.63
N PRO A 19 -28.84 4.52 14.78
CA PRO A 19 -27.41 4.46 14.99
C PRO A 19 -26.83 5.28 13.85
N PHE A 20 -25.96 6.24 14.15
CA PHE A 20 -25.04 6.76 13.17
C PHE A 20 -24.22 5.54 12.74
N SER A 21 -24.77 4.73 11.83
CA SER A 21 -24.06 3.65 11.18
C SER A 21 -23.14 4.39 10.24
N LEU A 22 -22.00 4.81 10.80
CA LEU A 22 -20.83 5.15 10.00
C LEU A 22 -20.72 4.02 8.96
N PRO A 23 -20.70 4.35 7.66
CA PRO A 23 -20.60 3.34 6.62
C PRO A 23 -19.35 2.54 6.89
N LYS A 24 -19.54 1.30 7.36
CA LYS A 24 -18.48 0.33 7.64
C LYS A 24 -18.51 -0.71 6.54
N GLY A 25 -17.32 -1.07 6.07
CA GLY A 25 -17.10 -2.26 5.27
C GLY A 25 -16.70 -1.96 3.84
N ARG A 26 -17.65 -1.60 2.97
CA ARG A 26 -17.45 -1.69 1.50
C ARG A 26 -17.33 -0.35 0.75
N GLU A 27 -17.79 0.76 1.33
CA GLU A 27 -17.60 2.10 0.74
C GLU A 27 -16.23 2.74 1.07
N VAL A 28 -15.49 2.17 2.02
CA VAL A 28 -14.11 2.59 2.36
C VAL A 28 -13.13 2.25 1.21
N PHE A 29 -13.41 1.20 0.43
CA PHE A 29 -12.64 0.81 -0.76
C PHE A 29 -12.72 1.79 -1.95
N SER A 30 -13.43 2.92 -1.80
CA SER A 30 -13.54 3.95 -2.83
C SER A 30 -12.68 5.19 -2.55
N THR A 31 -11.82 5.14 -1.53
CA THR A 31 -10.83 6.21 -1.30
C THR A 31 -9.61 5.92 -2.18
N PHE A 32 -9.21 6.92 -2.98
CA PHE A 32 -8.11 6.84 -3.97
C PHE A 32 -6.82 6.08 -3.54
N PRO A 33 -6.34 6.13 -2.27
CA PRO A 33 -5.18 5.34 -1.83
C PRO A 33 -5.45 3.83 -1.68
N ASP A 34 -6.68 3.39 -1.38
CA ASP A 34 -7.00 1.95 -1.19
C ASP A 34 -7.00 1.18 -2.51
N ILE A 35 -7.25 1.86 -3.64
CA ILE A 35 -7.16 1.29 -4.98
C ILE A 35 -5.70 1.03 -5.37
N LEU A 36 -4.73 1.81 -4.86
CA LEU A 36 -3.30 1.68 -5.19
C LEU A 36 -2.63 0.48 -4.51
N PHE A 37 -3.15 0.02 -3.36
CA PHE A 37 -2.67 -1.19 -2.69
C PHE A 37 -2.93 -2.47 -3.51
N LEU A 38 -4.05 -2.52 -4.25
CA LEU A 38 -4.43 -3.69 -5.03
C LEU A 38 -3.42 -4.04 -6.15
N PRO A 39 -3.03 -3.11 -7.05
CA PRO A 39 -1.99 -3.39 -8.04
C PRO A 39 -0.64 -3.66 -7.39
N GLU A 40 -0.26 -2.99 -6.30
CA GLU A 40 1.02 -3.25 -5.61
C GLU A 40 1.13 -4.69 -5.09
N ILE A 41 0.06 -5.24 -4.49
CA ILE A 41 0.00 -6.63 -4.03
C ILE A 41 0.02 -7.60 -5.23
N LEU A 42 -0.77 -7.32 -6.27
CA LEU A 42 -0.84 -8.17 -7.47
C LEU A 42 0.51 -8.25 -8.17
N PHE A 43 1.16 -7.11 -8.42
CA PHE A 43 2.48 -7.08 -9.06
C PHE A 43 3.57 -7.67 -8.16
N GLY A 44 3.47 -7.52 -6.83
CA GLY A 44 4.35 -8.18 -5.88
C GLY A 44 4.28 -9.72 -5.95
N ILE A 45 3.08 -10.29 -6.02
CA ILE A 45 2.87 -11.75 -6.15
C ILE A 45 3.35 -12.26 -7.52
N ILE A 46 3.08 -11.50 -8.59
CA ILE A 46 3.56 -11.83 -9.94
C ILE A 46 5.09 -11.84 -9.97
N MET A 47 5.74 -10.81 -9.42
CA MET A 47 7.19 -10.71 -9.37
C MET A 47 7.81 -11.88 -8.59
N TRP A 48 7.24 -12.22 -7.44
CA TRP A 48 7.70 -13.35 -6.64
C TRP A 48 7.57 -14.68 -7.41
N SER A 49 6.46 -14.87 -8.11
CA SER A 49 6.22 -16.08 -8.91
C SER A 49 7.20 -16.22 -10.08
N ILE A 50 7.54 -15.12 -10.76
CA ILE A 50 8.56 -15.10 -11.84
C ILE A 50 9.94 -15.45 -11.28
N LEU A 51 10.31 -14.87 -10.12
CA LEU A 51 11.59 -15.16 -9.46
C LEU A 51 11.69 -16.63 -9.00
N CYS A 52 10.62 -17.17 -8.44
CA CYS A 52 10.55 -18.58 -8.02
C CYS A 52 10.53 -19.56 -9.20
N ALA A 53 10.00 -19.17 -10.35
CA ALA A 53 10.02 -19.97 -11.57
C ALA A 53 11.43 -20.09 -12.18
N THR A 54 12.38 -19.24 -11.77
CA THR A 54 13.76 -19.28 -12.24
C THR A 54 14.56 -20.31 -11.44
N PRO A 55 15.28 -21.26 -12.09
CA PRO A 55 15.90 -22.37 -11.39
C PRO A 55 16.95 -21.92 -10.36
N PHE A 56 16.82 -22.50 -9.16
CA PHE A 56 17.55 -22.15 -7.94
C PHE A 56 19.07 -22.35 -8.05
N ALA A 57 19.53 -23.23 -8.94
CA ALA A 57 20.90 -23.73 -8.94
C ALA A 57 21.97 -22.76 -9.53
N LEU A 58 21.60 -21.84 -10.42
CA LEU A 58 22.59 -20.97 -11.11
C LEU A 58 22.53 -19.50 -10.67
N THR A 59 21.39 -19.05 -10.14
CA THR A 59 21.05 -17.62 -10.10
C THR A 59 20.81 -17.06 -8.70
N LEU A 60 20.93 -17.91 -7.68
CA LEU A 60 20.60 -17.58 -6.29
C LEU A 60 21.41 -16.39 -5.75
N TYR A 61 22.68 -16.29 -6.13
CA TYR A 61 23.57 -15.23 -5.64
C TYR A 61 23.19 -13.84 -6.14
N ILE A 62 22.63 -13.74 -7.37
CA ILE A 62 22.20 -12.47 -7.95
C ILE A 62 20.76 -12.15 -7.55
N HIS A 63 19.90 -13.17 -7.52
CA HIS A 63 18.47 -12.99 -7.21
C HIS A 63 18.16 -12.90 -5.71
N GLY A 64 19.09 -13.27 -4.82
CA GLY A 64 18.86 -13.26 -3.38
C GLY A 64 18.45 -11.89 -2.84
N PHE A 65 19.11 -10.81 -3.28
CA PHE A 65 18.75 -9.45 -2.91
C PHE A 65 17.36 -9.05 -3.45
N VAL A 66 17.09 -9.38 -4.71
CA VAL A 66 15.81 -9.07 -5.39
C VAL A 66 14.64 -9.77 -4.71
N LEU A 67 14.81 -11.05 -4.34
CA LEU A 67 13.84 -11.83 -3.58
C LEU A 67 13.61 -11.27 -2.18
N ALA A 68 14.67 -10.87 -1.47
CA ALA A 68 14.55 -10.30 -0.13
C ALA A 68 13.78 -8.97 -0.16
N VAL A 69 14.08 -8.08 -1.12
CA VAL A 69 13.35 -6.83 -1.34
C VAL A 69 11.88 -7.10 -1.64
N CYS A 70 11.60 -8.03 -2.56
CA CYS A 70 10.22 -8.37 -2.94
C CYS A 70 9.40 -8.90 -1.76
N CYS A 71 9.95 -9.82 -0.96
CA CYS A 71 9.27 -10.35 0.22
C CYS A 71 9.06 -9.29 1.30
N PHE A 72 10.09 -8.49 1.60
CA PHE A 72 10.00 -7.44 2.60
C PHE A 72 8.96 -6.38 2.23
N CYS A 73 8.97 -5.92 0.98
CA CYS A 73 8.01 -4.94 0.48
C CYS A 73 6.59 -5.52 0.38
N PHE A 74 6.44 -6.79 0.02
CA PHE A 74 5.12 -7.43 0.03
C PHE A 74 4.52 -7.49 1.45
N LEU A 75 5.32 -7.94 2.42
CA LEU A 75 4.89 -8.04 3.82
C LEU A 75 4.61 -6.67 4.44
N GLY A 76 5.43 -5.66 4.14
CA GLY A 76 5.22 -4.31 4.65
C GLY A 76 3.95 -3.67 4.09
N THR A 77 3.68 -3.83 2.78
CA THR A 77 2.46 -3.32 2.14
C THR A 77 1.23 -4.03 2.69
N LEU A 78 1.30 -5.35 2.91
CA LEU A 78 0.24 -6.13 3.56
C LEU A 78 0.01 -5.67 5.00
N ALA A 79 1.06 -5.43 5.78
CA ALA A 79 0.95 -4.98 7.16
C ALA A 79 0.29 -3.59 7.25
N ILE A 80 0.71 -2.65 6.39
CA ILE A 80 0.12 -1.30 6.32
C ILE A 80 -1.37 -1.37 5.96
N MET A 81 -1.73 -2.19 4.96
CA MET A 81 -3.13 -2.42 4.56
C MET A 81 -3.96 -2.99 5.73
N VAL A 82 -3.42 -3.96 6.49
CA VAL A 82 -4.11 -4.52 7.66
C VAL A 82 -4.32 -3.45 8.75
N VAL A 83 -3.33 -2.61 9.02
CA VAL A 83 -3.47 -1.53 10.02
C VAL A 83 -4.51 -0.49 9.57
N TYR A 84 -4.57 -0.16 8.28
CA TYR A 84 -5.60 0.75 7.74
C TYR A 84 -7.01 0.13 7.83
N THR A 85 -7.19 -1.13 7.44
CA THR A 85 -8.49 -1.82 7.49
C THR A 85 -9.03 -2.04 8.91
N VAL A 86 -8.15 -2.28 9.90
CA VAL A 86 -8.55 -2.41 11.31
C VAL A 86 -8.95 -1.06 11.93
N GLY A 87 -8.64 0.07 11.27
CA GLY A 87 -9.00 1.39 11.78
C GLY A 87 -8.27 1.76 13.08
N ALA A 88 -7.12 1.12 13.36
CA ALA A 88 -6.28 1.42 14.53
C ALA A 88 -5.67 2.84 14.50
N HIS A 89 -5.92 3.59 13.41
CA HIS A 89 -5.50 4.96 13.22
C HIS A 89 -6.37 5.91 14.04
N LYS A 90 -6.04 6.08 15.33
CA LYS A 90 -6.47 7.26 16.10
C LYS A 90 -5.75 8.50 15.57
N ASN A 91 -6.22 9.06 14.45
CA ASN A 91 -5.91 10.39 13.89
C ASN A 91 -4.51 10.95 14.20
N SER A 92 -3.47 10.13 14.06
CA SER A 92 -2.11 10.49 14.44
C SER A 92 -1.29 10.67 13.18
N ASN A 93 -0.77 11.89 13.01
CA ASN A 93 0.10 12.30 11.92
C ASN A 93 1.28 11.34 11.69
N VAL A 94 1.68 10.59 12.73
CA VAL A 94 2.79 9.62 12.70
C VAL A 94 2.54 8.53 11.66
N TRP A 95 1.31 8.01 11.55
CA TRP A 95 1.00 6.92 10.63
C TRP A 95 1.11 7.34 9.16
N THR A 96 0.68 8.56 8.84
CA THR A 96 0.80 9.12 7.49
C THR A 96 2.27 9.35 7.10
N HIS A 97 3.14 9.70 8.06
CA HIS A 97 4.58 9.85 7.78
C HIS A 97 5.25 8.49 7.55
N LEU A 98 4.86 7.49 8.34
CA LEU A 98 5.34 6.12 8.19
C LEU A 98 4.97 5.54 6.81
N ASP A 99 3.74 5.79 6.37
CA ASP A 99 3.23 5.39 5.06
C ASP A 99 4.06 5.98 3.91
N VAL A 100 4.24 7.31 3.88
CA VAL A 100 5.05 7.98 2.86
C VAL A 100 6.50 7.47 2.86
N TYR A 101 7.11 7.35 4.04
CA TYR A 101 8.50 6.93 4.19
C TYR A 101 8.70 5.48 3.71
N TYR A 102 7.78 4.60 4.06
CA TYR A 102 7.79 3.22 3.60
C TYR A 102 7.70 3.10 2.08
N HIS A 103 6.72 3.77 1.45
CA HIS A 103 6.54 3.70 0.00
C HIS A 103 7.72 4.33 -0.76
N PHE A 104 8.34 5.38 -0.21
CA PHE A 104 9.57 5.96 -0.77
C PHE A 104 10.76 4.99 -0.71
N ILE A 105 10.98 4.34 0.43
CA ILE A 105 12.04 3.32 0.56
C ILE A 105 11.76 2.14 -0.35
N ALA A 106 10.51 1.66 -0.41
CA ALA A 106 10.11 0.57 -1.29
C ALA A 106 10.43 0.89 -2.76
N ALA A 107 10.13 2.11 -3.22
CA ALA A 107 10.48 2.56 -4.56
C ALA A 107 12.00 2.51 -4.81
N ALA A 108 12.81 3.02 -3.87
CA ALA A 108 14.26 2.99 -3.98
C ALA A 108 14.83 1.56 -4.01
N LEU A 109 14.29 0.66 -3.17
CA LEU A 109 14.68 -0.75 -3.13
C LEU A 109 14.33 -1.48 -4.43
N TYR A 110 13.15 -1.22 -5.02
CA TYR A 110 12.76 -1.81 -6.31
C TYR A 110 13.60 -1.29 -7.49
N ILE A 111 14.03 -0.03 -7.48
CA ILE A 111 14.99 0.51 -8.47
C ILE A 111 16.35 -0.20 -8.34
N SER A 112 16.82 -0.41 -7.12
CA SER A 112 18.06 -1.15 -6.86
C SER A 112 17.95 -2.61 -7.33
N ALA A 113 16.83 -3.26 -7.00
CA ALA A 113 16.54 -4.63 -7.42
C ALA A 113 16.49 -4.77 -8.95
N GLY A 114 15.81 -3.85 -9.65
CA GLY A 114 15.79 -3.81 -11.11
C GLY A 114 17.18 -3.64 -11.72
N SER A 115 18.02 -2.78 -11.13
CA SER A 115 19.40 -2.55 -11.60
C SER A 115 20.28 -3.79 -11.46
N ILE A 116 20.22 -4.48 -10.31
CA ILE A 116 20.96 -5.73 -10.07
C ILE A 116 20.49 -6.82 -11.03
N ASN A 117 19.17 -6.94 -11.24
CA ASN A 117 18.60 -7.94 -12.14
C ASN A 117 18.99 -7.68 -13.61
N ALA A 118 19.08 -6.40 -14.02
CA ALA A 118 19.55 -6.01 -15.34
C ALA A 118 21.02 -6.40 -15.56
N ILE A 119 21.89 -6.12 -14.59
CA ILE A 119 23.31 -6.50 -14.63
C ILE A 119 23.44 -8.03 -14.65
N GLY A 120 22.70 -8.72 -13.79
CA GLY A 120 22.65 -10.19 -13.76
C GLY A 120 22.25 -10.80 -15.09
N THR A 121 21.24 -10.23 -15.75
CA THR A 121 20.81 -10.64 -17.09
C THR A 121 21.93 -10.52 -18.10
N GLN A 122 22.69 -9.41 -18.11
CA GLN A 122 23.81 -9.22 -19.05
C GLN A 122 24.91 -10.25 -18.84
N ILE A 123 25.24 -10.56 -17.58
CA ILE A 123 26.26 -11.56 -17.23
C ILE A 123 25.85 -12.96 -17.70
N LEU A 124 24.58 -13.32 -17.48
CA LEU A 124 24.06 -14.66 -17.79
C LEU A 124 23.65 -14.84 -19.25
N LYS A 125 23.56 -13.74 -20.01
CA LYS A 125 23.14 -13.73 -21.42
C LYS A 125 23.94 -14.69 -22.30
N TYR A 126 25.20 -14.92 -21.95
CA TYR A 126 26.12 -15.77 -22.70
C TYR A 126 26.00 -17.27 -22.36
N GLN A 127 25.38 -17.62 -21.23
CA GLN A 127 25.33 -19.00 -20.73
C GLN A 127 24.02 -19.72 -21.07
N ASN A 128 22.89 -19.01 -21.17
CA ASN A 128 21.60 -19.66 -21.44
C ASN A 128 20.56 -18.67 -21.98
N SER A 129 19.97 -18.95 -23.14
CA SER A 129 19.01 -18.04 -23.78
C SER A 129 17.64 -18.03 -23.11
N GLN A 130 17.19 -19.16 -22.56
CA GLN A 130 15.84 -19.32 -22.01
C GLN A 130 15.59 -18.48 -20.75
N TYR A 131 16.62 -18.23 -19.93
CA TYR A 131 16.50 -17.43 -18.71
C TYR A 131 16.63 -15.92 -18.94
N ASN A 132 17.04 -15.49 -20.13
CA ASN A 132 17.12 -14.07 -20.45
C ASN A 132 15.74 -13.43 -20.46
N GLU A 133 14.73 -14.11 -21.01
CA GLU A 133 13.40 -13.52 -21.18
C GLU A 133 12.69 -13.32 -19.83
N LEU A 134 12.79 -14.29 -18.92
CA LEU A 134 12.23 -14.19 -17.57
C LEU A 134 12.93 -13.11 -16.74
N ASN A 135 14.27 -13.05 -16.78
CA ASN A 135 15.03 -12.02 -16.05
C ASN A 135 14.82 -10.61 -16.62
N GLN A 136 14.69 -10.47 -17.95
CA GLN A 136 14.32 -9.20 -18.58
C GLN A 136 12.91 -8.76 -18.17
N THR A 137 11.95 -9.68 -18.17
CA THR A 137 10.58 -9.40 -17.74
C THR A 137 10.53 -8.98 -16.27
N ALA A 138 11.26 -9.69 -15.39
CA ALA A 138 11.39 -9.34 -13.97
C ALA A 138 12.05 -7.97 -13.76
N THR A 139 13.05 -7.63 -14.56
CA THR A 139 13.73 -6.32 -14.52
C THR A 139 12.76 -5.19 -14.85
N VAL A 140 12.03 -5.31 -15.96
CA VAL A 140 11.03 -4.32 -16.37
C VAL A 140 9.91 -4.21 -15.34
N LEU A 141 9.43 -5.34 -14.83
CA LEU A 141 8.40 -5.39 -13.80
C LEU A 141 8.85 -4.71 -12.49
N ALA A 142 10.11 -4.87 -12.08
CA ALA A 142 10.65 -4.19 -10.90
C ALA A 142 10.61 -2.66 -11.03
N PHE A 143 10.91 -2.11 -12.22
CA PHE A 143 10.78 -0.67 -12.47
C PHE A 143 9.33 -0.20 -12.49
N TYR A 144 8.40 -1.00 -13.03
CA TYR A 144 6.97 -0.69 -12.95
C TYR A 144 6.48 -0.63 -11.50
N ILE A 145 6.89 -1.60 -10.66
CA ILE A 145 6.56 -1.62 -9.24
C ILE A 145 7.15 -0.41 -8.50
N ALA A 146 8.39 -0.02 -8.83
CA ALA A 146 9.00 1.19 -8.25
C ALA A 146 8.21 2.47 -8.60
N ILE A 147 7.71 2.59 -9.83
CA ILE A 147 6.88 3.71 -10.25
C ILE A 147 5.56 3.72 -9.48
N LEU A 148 4.93 2.57 -9.29
CA LEU A 148 3.70 2.46 -8.49
C LEU A 148 3.93 2.94 -7.05
N TYR A 149 4.97 2.45 -6.39
CA TYR A 149 5.34 2.89 -5.03
C TYR A 149 5.65 4.39 -4.98
N ALA A 150 6.33 4.94 -5.99
CA ALA A 150 6.62 6.37 -6.06
C ALA A 150 5.35 7.21 -6.25
N VAL A 151 4.43 6.77 -7.10
CA VAL A 151 3.13 7.40 -7.31
C VAL A 151 2.31 7.38 -6.02
N HIS A 152 2.29 6.25 -5.31
CA HIS A 152 1.63 6.12 -4.01
C HIS A 152 2.21 7.11 -3.00
N ALA A 153 3.54 7.22 -2.90
CA ALA A 153 4.20 8.19 -2.02
C ALA A 153 3.81 9.64 -2.35
N VAL A 154 3.74 10.01 -3.64
CA VAL A 154 3.34 11.37 -4.07
C VAL A 154 1.89 11.68 -3.71
N PHE A 155 0.97 10.74 -3.93
CA PHE A 155 -0.44 10.95 -3.58
C PHE A 155 -0.65 10.99 -2.06
N SER A 156 0.05 10.15 -1.29
CA SER A 156 0.01 10.18 0.17
C SER A 156 0.55 11.50 0.73
N LEU A 157 1.60 12.06 0.12
CA LEU A 157 2.11 13.41 0.44
C LEU A 157 1.10 14.53 0.11
N LYS A 158 0.43 14.47 -1.04
CA LYS A 158 -0.56 15.48 -1.44
C LYS A 158 -1.73 15.55 -0.45
N ARG A 159 -2.23 14.40 0.00
CA ARG A 159 -3.27 14.30 1.05
C ARG A 159 -2.83 15.05 2.32
N LYS A 160 -1.62 14.78 2.81
CA LYS A 160 -1.06 15.44 3.99
C LYS A 160 -0.93 16.96 3.82
N VAL A 161 -0.41 17.42 2.69
CA VAL A 161 -0.22 18.86 2.42
C VAL A 161 -1.57 19.59 2.44
N GLN A 162 -2.63 18.96 1.94
CA GLN A 162 -3.98 19.55 1.94
C GLN A 162 -4.58 19.65 3.35
N GLU A 163 -4.25 18.74 4.26
CA GLU A 163 -4.74 18.72 5.65
C GLU A 163 -3.99 19.70 6.58
N TRP A 164 -2.77 20.12 6.20
CA TRP A 164 -1.89 20.96 7.04
C TRP A 164 -2.50 22.32 7.45
N PRO A 165 -3.14 23.11 6.56
CA PRO A 165 -3.69 24.43 6.92
C PRO A 165 -4.87 24.34 7.90
N SER A 166 -5.62 23.24 7.88
CA SER A 166 -6.74 22.99 8.79
C SER A 166 -6.26 22.67 10.21
N VAL A 167 -5.22 21.84 10.35
CA VAL A 167 -4.65 21.47 11.65
C VAL A 167 -4.01 22.67 12.34
N VAL A 168 -3.26 23.49 11.58
CA VAL A 168 -2.63 24.70 12.11
C VAL A 168 -3.66 25.75 12.57
N ARG A 169 -4.84 25.80 11.95
CA ARG A 169 -5.93 26.67 12.41
C ARG A 169 -6.55 26.18 13.72
N PHE A 170 -6.85 24.88 13.81
CA PHE A 170 -7.42 24.29 15.03
C PHE A 170 -6.49 24.42 16.25
N GLN A 171 -5.17 24.27 16.06
CA GLN A 171 -4.18 24.46 17.13
C GLN A 171 -4.04 25.92 17.58
N ARG A 172 -4.49 26.89 16.76
CA ARG A 172 -4.39 28.32 17.06
C ARG A 172 -5.66 28.86 17.74
N GLU A 173 -6.76 28.12 17.66
CA GLU A 173 -8.07 28.47 18.22
C GLU A 173 -8.34 27.80 19.58
N GLN A 174 -7.37 27.04 20.11
CA GLN A 174 -7.36 26.48 21.47
C GLN A 174 -6.23 27.10 22.30
#